data_AF-A0A8B6CNY0-F1
#
_entry.id   AF-A0A8B6CNY0-F1
#
_cell.length_a   1.000
_cell.length_b   1.000
_cell.length_c   1.000
_cell.angle_alpha   90.00
_cell.angle_beta   90.00
_cell.angle_gamma   90.00
#
_symmetry.space_group_name_H-M   'P 1'
#
loop_
_entity.id
_entity.type
_entity.pdbx_description
1 polymer ?
#
loop_
_entity_poly.entity_id
_entity_poly.type
_entity_poly.pdbx_seq_one_letter_code
_entity_poly.pdbx_strand_id
1 'polypeptide(L)'
;MQKSNTTNSEFKKRRRRPSSQPSPQNLQTDKKQKTFDTDSADISHSSSDEHLFETSMSNSTAAPVVSISQEDIVRIAQTVKEFLIGDLHNLIDEKQKPVLRELKELKIKYDDLDKKMESFQDIITVHESSEVSNNLKAEIKYLKNKCDDLEQHSRKYMVRFTGVPFSYGENTDNKILKMQAKCNVQCRRVTC
;
A
#
# COMPACT_ATOMS: atom_id res chain seq x y z
N MET A 1 -45.95 42.72 -8.23
CA MET A 1 -44.90 43.73 -8.03
C MET A 1 -43.73 43.01 -7.37
N GLN A 2 -42.66 42.71 -8.12
CA GLN A 2 -41.41 43.49 -8.20
C GLN A 2 -40.75 43.66 -6.82
N LYS A 3 -39.48 43.31 -6.53
CA LYS A 3 -38.35 42.69 -7.25
C LYS A 3 -37.43 42.09 -6.18
N SER A 4 -36.81 40.97 -6.50
CA SER A 4 -35.67 40.36 -5.82
C SER A 4 -34.43 41.25 -5.91
N ASN A 5 -33.66 41.34 -4.82
CA ASN A 5 -32.30 41.89 -4.83
C ASN A 5 -31.31 40.87 -4.26
N THR A 6 -30.72 40.12 -5.19
CA THR A 6 -29.49 39.36 -5.06
C THR A 6 -28.31 40.33 -5.07
N THR A 7 -27.42 40.29 -4.07
CA THR A 7 -26.09 40.90 -4.19
C THR A 7 -25.00 39.88 -3.84
N ASN A 8 -24.34 39.43 -4.91
CA ASN A 8 -23.01 38.85 -4.93
C ASN A 8 -22.02 39.84 -4.30
N SER A 9 -21.13 39.39 -3.41
CA SER A 9 -19.81 40.03 -3.29
C SER A 9 -18.71 39.03 -2.92
N GLU A 10 -17.82 38.87 -3.91
CA GLU A 10 -16.37 38.76 -3.79
C GLU A 10 -15.72 37.59 -3.03
N PHE A 11 -15.56 36.49 -3.79
CA PHE A 11 -14.40 35.62 -3.74
C PHE A 11 -13.08 36.40 -3.91
N LYS A 12 -12.35 36.67 -2.83
CA LYS A 12 -10.93 37.07 -2.90
C LYS A 12 -10.01 35.85 -2.85
N LYS A 13 -9.62 35.38 -4.05
CA LYS A 13 -8.49 34.46 -4.29
C LYS A 13 -7.19 35.06 -3.73
N ARG A 14 -6.73 34.58 -2.58
CA ARG A 14 -5.35 34.82 -2.11
C ARG A 14 -4.41 33.82 -2.77
N ARG A 15 -3.57 34.35 -3.66
CA ARG A 15 -2.44 33.69 -4.32
C ARG A 15 -1.51 33.06 -3.28
N ARG A 16 -1.32 31.74 -3.38
CA ARG A 16 -0.27 30.99 -2.69
C ARG A 16 1.08 31.35 -3.32
N ARG A 17 2.08 31.72 -2.50
CA ARG A 17 3.49 31.73 -2.92
C ARG A 17 4.00 30.28 -2.96
N PRO A 18 4.81 29.89 -3.95
CA PRO A 18 5.52 28.63 -3.93
C PRO A 18 6.78 28.78 -3.05
N SER A 19 6.89 27.99 -1.98
CA SER A 19 8.18 27.79 -1.30
C SER A 19 8.81 26.52 -1.86
N SER A 20 9.99 26.73 -2.44
CA SER A 20 10.94 25.75 -2.95
C SER A 20 11.25 24.62 -1.95
N GLN A 21 11.26 23.39 -2.45
CA GLN A 21 11.83 22.19 -1.83
C GLN A 21 13.31 22.38 -1.44
N PRO A 22 13.84 21.46 -0.62
CA PRO A 22 14.71 20.44 -1.21
C PRO A 22 14.31 19.01 -0.87
N SER A 23 14.46 18.14 -1.87
CA SER A 23 14.24 16.69 -1.84
C SER A 23 15.39 15.95 -1.14
N PRO A 24 15.13 14.87 -0.39
CA PRO A 24 16.07 13.77 -0.16
C PRO A 24 15.71 12.62 -1.11
N GLN A 25 16.52 12.35 -2.13
CA GLN A 25 17.56 11.31 -2.13
C GLN A 25 17.03 9.89 -1.87
N ASN A 26 16.61 9.25 -2.96
CA ASN A 26 17.16 8.00 -3.49
C ASN A 26 17.69 7.00 -2.44
N LEU A 27 16.85 6.04 -2.03
CA LEU A 27 17.33 4.72 -1.61
C LEU A 27 16.92 3.69 -2.66
N GLN A 28 17.88 3.39 -3.54
CA GLN A 28 17.97 2.08 -4.17
C GLN A 28 18.25 1.07 -3.05
N THR A 29 17.34 0.13 -2.82
CA THR A 29 17.67 -1.12 -2.15
C THR A 29 17.58 -2.25 -3.15
N ASP A 30 18.68 -2.98 -3.19
CA ASP A 30 19.06 -4.03 -4.10
C ASP A 30 18.05 -5.17 -4.27
N LYS A 31 17.93 -5.55 -5.55
CA LYS A 31 17.98 -6.93 -6.06
C LYS A 31 18.13 -8.02 -4.99
N LYS A 32 17.14 -8.92 -4.92
CA LYS A 32 17.38 -10.35 -4.75
C LYS A 32 16.30 -11.13 -5.51
N GLN A 33 16.57 -11.37 -6.80
CA GLN A 33 16.03 -12.53 -7.50
C GLN A 33 16.59 -13.77 -6.80
N LYS A 34 15.71 -14.56 -6.19
CA LYS A 34 16.04 -15.92 -5.75
C LYS A 34 15.43 -16.87 -6.78
N THR A 35 16.25 -17.24 -7.75
CA THR A 35 16.05 -18.42 -8.58
C THR A 35 16.04 -19.64 -7.67
N PHE A 36 14.96 -20.42 -7.70
CA PHE A 36 14.97 -21.77 -7.17
C PHE A 36 15.41 -22.68 -8.30
N ASP A 37 16.58 -23.26 -8.12
CA ASP A 37 17.13 -24.28 -8.98
C ASP A 37 16.25 -25.52 -8.92
N THR A 38 15.92 -26.03 -10.10
CA THR A 38 15.21 -27.28 -10.32
C THR A 38 16.21 -28.41 -10.13
N ASP A 39 16.11 -29.15 -9.03
CA ASP A 39 16.86 -30.39 -8.83
C ASP A 39 16.33 -31.47 -9.79
N SER A 40 16.93 -31.53 -10.98
CA SER A 40 16.89 -32.69 -11.88
C SER A 40 17.71 -33.81 -11.25
N ALA A 41 17.04 -34.75 -10.60
CA ALA A 41 17.66 -36.03 -10.25
C ALA A 41 17.74 -36.91 -11.50
N ASP A 42 18.95 -36.97 -12.06
CA ASP A 42 19.43 -38.08 -12.89
C ASP A 42 19.28 -39.41 -12.12
N ILE A 43 18.50 -40.34 -12.67
CA ILE A 43 18.59 -41.75 -12.30
C ILE A 43 19.06 -42.50 -13.53
N SER A 44 20.37 -42.68 -13.57
CA SER A 44 21.08 -43.58 -14.46
C SER A 44 21.17 -44.99 -13.86
N HIS A 45 21.23 -45.97 -14.76
CA HIS A 45 21.79 -47.31 -14.62
C HIS A 45 21.20 -48.32 -13.62
N SER A 46 20.69 -49.42 -14.18
CA SER A 46 20.97 -50.76 -13.65
C SER A 46 20.78 -51.80 -14.75
N SER A 47 21.90 -52.22 -15.36
CA SER A 47 22.03 -53.39 -16.22
C SER A 47 22.50 -54.58 -15.39
N SER A 48 21.73 -55.67 -15.39
CA SER A 48 22.08 -57.03 -14.93
C SER A 48 20.75 -57.80 -14.92
N ASP A 49 20.59 -59.03 -15.38
CA ASP A 49 21.50 -60.16 -15.52
C ASP A 49 21.00 -61.07 -16.66
N GLU A 50 21.94 -61.60 -17.42
CA GLU A 50 21.72 -62.79 -18.24
C GLU A 50 21.66 -64.02 -17.32
N HIS A 51 20.47 -64.59 -17.13
CA HIS A 51 20.35 -65.92 -16.53
C HIS A 51 19.99 -66.95 -17.60
N LEU A 52 21.05 -67.63 -18.04
CA LEU A 52 21.06 -68.90 -18.74
C LEU A 52 20.32 -69.95 -17.90
N PHE A 53 19.14 -70.38 -18.33
CA PHE A 53 18.51 -71.61 -17.84
C PHE A 53 18.41 -72.61 -18.99
N GLU A 54 19.46 -73.41 -19.15
CA GLU A 54 19.34 -74.73 -19.75
C GLU A 54 18.58 -75.62 -18.77
N THR A 55 17.30 -75.88 -19.04
CA THR A 55 16.60 -77.02 -18.44
C THR A 55 16.27 -77.99 -19.56
N SER A 56 17.00 -79.09 -19.56
CA SER A 56 16.79 -80.23 -20.43
C SER A 56 15.81 -81.23 -19.79
N MET A 57 15.26 -82.08 -20.65
CA MET A 57 14.54 -83.33 -20.40
C MET A 57 13.03 -83.25 -20.13
N SER A 58 12.26 -83.63 -21.15
CA SER A 58 11.71 -84.99 -21.31
C SER A 58 10.22 -85.07 -21.66
N ASN A 59 9.96 -85.95 -22.63
CA ASN A 59 8.68 -86.30 -23.23
C ASN A 59 7.57 -86.60 -22.20
N SER A 60 6.43 -85.94 -22.33
CA SER A 60 5.15 -86.47 -21.85
C SER A 60 4.00 -85.97 -22.72
N THR A 61 3.30 -86.91 -23.36
CA THR A 61 1.91 -86.84 -23.83
C THR A 61 1.48 -85.55 -24.53
N ALA A 62 1.45 -85.61 -25.87
CA ALA A 62 0.97 -84.58 -26.78
C ALA A 62 -0.46 -84.11 -26.47
N ALA A 63 -0.59 -83.12 -25.58
CA ALA A 63 -1.70 -82.19 -25.59
C ALA A 63 -1.53 -81.25 -26.79
N PRO A 64 -2.60 -80.83 -27.47
CA PRO A 64 -2.51 -79.89 -28.57
C PRO A 64 -1.86 -78.59 -28.07
N VAL A 65 -0.66 -78.29 -28.57
CA VAL A 65 0.00 -77.01 -28.33
C VAL A 65 -0.77 -75.95 -29.11
N VAL A 66 -1.62 -75.22 -28.40
CA VAL A 66 -2.36 -74.08 -28.95
C VAL A 66 -1.35 -72.95 -29.19
N SER A 67 -0.87 -72.82 -30.42
CA SER A 67 -0.01 -71.70 -30.83
C SER A 67 -0.86 -70.46 -31.08
N ILE A 68 -0.63 -69.40 -30.32
CA ILE A 68 -1.26 -68.10 -30.53
C ILE A 68 -0.63 -67.44 -31.77
N SER A 69 -1.45 -66.91 -32.68
CA SER A 69 -0.93 -66.24 -33.88
C SER A 69 -0.31 -64.87 -33.54
N GLN A 70 0.62 -64.40 -34.37
CA GLN A 70 1.20 -63.07 -34.19
C GLN A 70 0.13 -61.96 -34.30
N GLU A 71 -0.85 -62.13 -35.19
CA GLU A 71 -2.03 -61.27 -35.29
C GLU A 71 -2.83 -61.20 -33.98
N ASP A 72 -2.99 -62.30 -33.25
CA ASP A 72 -3.68 -62.30 -31.95
C ASP A 72 -2.92 -61.51 -30.90
N ILE A 73 -1.59 -61.66 -30.86
CA ILE A 73 -0.72 -60.91 -29.95
C ILE A 73 -0.88 -59.40 -30.22
N VAL A 74 -0.86 -58.99 -31.50
CA VAL A 74 -1.04 -57.59 -31.88
C VAL A 74 -2.43 -57.08 -31.50
N ARG A 75 -3.49 -57.86 -31.73
CA ARG A 75 -4.85 -57.48 -31.34
C ARG A 75 -4.97 -57.30 -29.83
N ILE A 76 -4.47 -58.25 -29.05
CA ILE A 76 -4.48 -58.18 -27.58
C ILE A 76 -3.70 -56.96 -27.11
N ALA A 77 -2.50 -56.72 -27.62
CA ALA A 77 -1.69 -55.57 -27.27
C ALA A 77 -2.40 -54.25 -27.59
N GLN A 78 -3.08 -54.17 -28.74
CA GLN A 78 -3.85 -52.99 -29.14
C GLN A 78 -5.04 -52.75 -28.19
N THR A 79 -5.80 -53.79 -27.86
CA THR A 79 -6.94 -53.69 -26.93
C THR A 79 -6.49 -53.29 -25.53
N VAL A 80 -5.39 -53.87 -25.02
CA VAL A 80 -4.82 -53.49 -23.72
C VAL A 80 -4.35 -52.04 -23.73
N LYS A 81 -3.70 -51.60 -24.82
CA LYS A 81 -3.28 -50.21 -24.98
C LYS A 81 -4.47 -49.24 -24.94
N GLU A 82 -5.53 -49.54 -25.68
CA GLU A 82 -6.73 -48.69 -25.72
C GLU A 82 -7.42 -48.62 -24.35
N PHE A 83 -7.49 -49.76 -23.64
CA PHE A 83 -8.03 -49.83 -22.28
C PHE A 83 -7.22 -48.96 -21.30
N LEU A 84 -5.89 -49.11 -21.29
CA LEU A 84 -5.01 -48.31 -20.41
C LEU A 84 -5.06 -46.81 -20.73
N ILE A 85 -5.18 -46.45 -22.02
CA ILE A 85 -5.38 -45.06 -22.42
C ILE A 85 -6.72 -44.54 -21.88
N GLY A 86 -7.78 -45.33 -21.95
CA GLY A 86 -9.08 -44.99 -21.37
C GLY A 86 -9.01 -44.75 -19.86
N ASP A 87 -8.36 -45.66 -19.12
CA ASP A 87 -8.18 -45.53 -17.67
C ASP A 87 -7.37 -44.29 -17.29
N LEU A 88 -6.31 -43.97 -18.05
CA LEU A 88 -5.53 -42.75 -17.85
C LEU A 88 -6.36 -41.48 -18.06
N HIS A 89 -7.18 -41.43 -19.11
CA HIS A 89 -8.08 -40.30 -19.34
C HIS A 89 -9.11 -40.16 -18.23
N ASN A 90 -9.69 -41.27 -17.77
CA ASN A 90 -10.62 -41.28 -16.65
C ASN A 90 -9.95 -40.77 -15.36
N LEU A 91 -8.72 -41.20 -15.08
CA LEU A 91 -7.97 -40.77 -13.90
C LEU A 91 -7.64 -39.26 -13.95
N ILE A 92 -7.23 -38.75 -15.12
CA ILE A 92 -7.01 -37.32 -15.35
C ILE A 92 -8.30 -36.54 -15.10
N ASP A 93 -9.42 -37.05 -15.62
CA ASP A 93 -10.70 -36.36 -15.53
C ASP A 93 -11.29 -36.39 -14.11
N GLU A 94 -11.13 -37.50 -13.40
CA GLU A 94 -11.64 -37.66 -12.03
C GLU A 94 -10.76 -36.99 -10.98
N LYS A 95 -9.44 -36.91 -11.19
CA LYS A 95 -8.51 -36.43 -10.15
C LYS A 95 -7.88 -35.11 -10.49
N GLN A 96 -7.38 -34.94 -11.71
CA GLN A 96 -6.64 -33.72 -12.08
C GLN A 96 -7.58 -32.53 -12.30
N LYS A 97 -8.68 -32.72 -13.04
CA LYS A 97 -9.65 -31.63 -13.31
C LYS A 97 -10.26 -31.00 -12.05
N PRO A 98 -10.73 -31.75 -11.02
CA PRO A 98 -11.27 -31.12 -9.82
C PRO A 98 -10.21 -30.37 -9.04
N VAL A 99 -8.99 -30.91 -8.90
CA VAL A 99 -7.89 -30.21 -8.21
C VAL A 99 -7.55 -28.90 -8.91
N LEU A 100 -7.50 -28.89 -10.25
CA LEU A 100 -7.28 -27.64 -11.01
C LEU A 100 -8.41 -26.63 -10.83
N ARG A 101 -9.66 -27.09 -10.66
CA ARG A 101 -10.81 -26.22 -10.40
C ARG A 101 -10.69 -25.59 -9.02
N GLU A 102 -10.42 -26.39 -7.99
CA GLU A 102 -10.23 -25.91 -6.62
C GLU A 102 -9.06 -24.92 -6.53
N LEU A 103 -7.96 -25.18 -7.22
CA LEU A 103 -6.81 -24.29 -7.26
C LEU A 103 -7.16 -22.93 -7.90
N LYS A 104 -7.96 -22.93 -8.98
CA LYS A 104 -8.46 -21.69 -9.59
C LYS A 104 -9.39 -20.92 -8.65
N GLU A 105 -10.32 -21.61 -8.00
CA GLU A 105 -11.23 -20.98 -7.04
C GLU A 105 -10.48 -20.39 -5.85
N LEU A 106 -9.48 -21.12 -5.33
CA LEU A 106 -8.64 -20.65 -4.23
C LEU A 106 -7.84 -19.42 -4.63
N LYS A 107 -7.29 -19.40 -5.86
CA LYS A 107 -6.60 -18.22 -6.40
C LYS A 107 -7.51 -17.01 -6.48
N ILE A 108 -8.74 -17.16 -6.99
CA ILE A 108 -9.72 -16.07 -7.04
C ILE A 108 -10.02 -15.54 -5.63
N LYS A 109 -10.23 -16.42 -4.65
CA LYS A 109 -10.45 -16.03 -3.26
C LYS A 109 -9.26 -15.28 -2.66
N TYR A 110 -8.04 -15.70 -2.99
CA TYR A 110 -6.83 -15.02 -2.55
C TYR A 110 -6.72 -13.62 -3.15
N ASP A 111 -6.94 -13.47 -4.46
CA ASP A 111 -6.91 -12.17 -5.14
C ASP A 111 -7.99 -11.21 -4.58
N ASP A 112 -9.17 -11.73 -4.21
CA ASP A 112 -10.22 -10.94 -3.57
C ASP A 112 -9.88 -10.53 -2.14
N LEU A 113 -9.19 -11.39 -1.39
CA LEU A 113 -8.69 -11.07 -0.06
C LEU A 113 -7.60 -10.00 -0.11
N ASP A 114 -6.70 -10.08 -1.09
CA ASP A 114 -5.60 -9.12 -1.27
C ASP A 114 -6.16 -7.72 -1.55
N LYS A 115 -7.14 -7.60 -2.47
CA LYS A 115 -7.85 -6.33 -2.74
C LYS A 115 -8.57 -5.78 -1.50
N LYS A 116 -9.17 -6.64 -0.68
CA LYS A 116 -9.82 -6.21 0.57
C LYS A 116 -8.78 -5.69 1.56
N MET A 117 -7.64 -6.36 1.68
CA MET A 117 -6.54 -5.94 2.54
C MET A 117 -6.00 -4.57 2.13
N GLU A 118 -5.79 -4.33 0.83
CA GLU A 118 -5.41 -3.01 0.29
C GLU A 118 -6.44 -1.94 0.67
N SER A 119 -7.74 -2.23 0.52
CA SER A 119 -8.79 -1.27 0.88
C SER A 119 -8.82 -0.91 2.37
N PHE A 120 -8.50 -1.86 3.26
CA PHE A 120 -8.42 -1.60 4.69
C PHE A 120 -7.17 -0.77 5.04
N GLN A 121 -6.06 -1.00 4.36
CA GLN A 121 -4.83 -0.23 4.55
C GLN A 121 -5.05 1.26 4.21
N ASP A 122 -5.77 1.55 3.12
CA ASP A 122 -6.14 2.91 2.75
C ASP A 122 -7.03 3.58 3.81
N ILE A 123 -7.98 2.85 4.39
CA ILE A 123 -8.85 3.38 5.45
C ILE A 123 -8.06 3.71 6.71
N ILE A 124 -7.15 2.82 7.14
CA ILE A 124 -6.30 3.03 8.34
C ILE A 124 -5.43 4.27 8.15
N THR A 125 -4.73 4.36 7.02
CA THR A 125 -3.84 5.49 6.74
C THR A 125 -4.59 6.82 6.67
N VAL A 126 -5.80 6.84 6.07
CA VAL A 126 -6.66 8.04 6.06
C VAL A 126 -7.12 8.41 7.47
N HIS A 127 -7.48 7.43 8.31
CA HIS A 127 -7.92 7.67 9.68
C HIS A 127 -6.79 8.25 10.53
N GLU A 128 -5.61 7.64 10.53
CA GLU A 128 -4.43 8.11 11.27
C GLU A 128 -4.03 9.53 10.83
N SER A 129 -4.01 9.79 9.52
CA SER A 129 -3.71 11.11 8.97
C SER A 129 -4.76 12.17 9.38
N SER A 130 -6.05 11.79 9.42
CA SER A 130 -7.14 12.66 9.86
C SER A 130 -7.01 13.02 11.34
N GLU A 131 -6.69 12.05 12.20
CA GLU A 131 -6.50 12.26 13.63
C GLU A 131 -5.34 13.22 13.92
N VAL A 132 -4.18 12.98 13.30
CA VAL A 132 -3.00 13.87 13.40
C VAL A 132 -3.34 15.29 12.90
N SER A 133 -4.06 15.41 11.78
CA SER A 133 -4.50 16.70 11.24
C SER A 133 -5.41 17.47 12.20
N ASN A 134 -6.32 16.78 12.88
CA ASN A 134 -7.23 17.39 13.84
C ASN A 134 -6.49 17.85 15.10
N ASN A 135 -5.56 17.04 15.60
CA ASN A 135 -4.72 17.39 16.76
C ASN A 135 -3.86 18.63 16.47
N LEU A 136 -3.20 18.68 15.30
CA LEU A 136 -2.42 19.84 14.88
C LEU A 136 -3.28 21.10 14.71
N LYS A 137 -4.50 20.99 14.18
CA LYS A 137 -5.43 22.12 14.08
C LYS A 137 -5.83 22.66 15.46
N ALA A 138 -6.08 21.77 16.43
CA ALA A 138 -6.40 22.15 17.79
C ALA A 138 -5.23 22.87 18.46
N GLU A 139 -4.01 22.36 18.29
CA GLU A 139 -2.79 22.98 18.80
C GLU A 139 -2.53 24.36 18.17
N ILE A 140 -2.64 24.49 16.85
CA ILE A 140 -2.53 25.78 16.16
C ILE A 140 -3.54 26.78 16.70
N LYS A 141 -4.79 26.36 16.95
CA LYS A 141 -5.82 27.22 17.52
C LYS A 141 -5.47 27.64 18.95
N TYR A 142 -5.01 26.71 19.78
CA TYR A 142 -4.56 26.99 21.14
C TYR A 142 -3.40 28.00 21.16
N LEU A 143 -2.38 27.79 20.34
CA LEU A 143 -1.22 28.68 20.26
C LEU A 143 -1.61 30.07 19.75
N LYS A 144 -2.53 30.17 18.77
CA LYS A 144 -3.07 31.46 18.32
C LYS A 144 -3.74 32.23 19.45
N ASN A 145 -4.65 31.56 20.17
CA ASN A 145 -5.32 32.18 21.31
C ASN A 145 -4.31 32.64 22.37
N LYS A 146 -3.30 31.82 22.67
CA LYS A 146 -2.24 32.17 23.62
C LYS A 146 -1.41 33.37 23.16
N CYS A 147 -1.11 33.47 21.86
CA CYS A 147 -0.44 34.64 21.29
C CYS A 147 -1.31 35.90 21.41
N ASP A 148 -2.60 35.80 21.11
CA ASP A 148 -3.55 36.92 21.22
C ASP A 148 -3.67 37.38 22.68
N ASP A 149 -3.73 36.44 23.64
CA ASP A 149 -3.77 36.74 25.07
C ASP A 149 -2.51 37.46 25.53
N LEU A 150 -1.33 36.99 25.11
CA LEU A 150 -0.05 37.65 25.42
C LEU A 150 0.05 39.03 24.78
N GLU A 151 -0.41 39.19 23.54
CA GLU A 151 -0.46 40.49 22.86
C GLU A 151 -1.36 41.47 23.62
N GLN A 152 -2.56 41.04 24.02
CA GLN A 152 -3.46 41.86 24.83
C GLN A 152 -2.84 42.21 26.18
N HIS A 153 -2.19 41.25 26.84
CA HIS A 153 -1.53 41.48 28.11
C HIS A 153 -0.39 42.49 27.99
N SER A 154 0.42 42.40 26.93
CA SER A 154 1.49 43.36 26.64
C SER A 154 0.95 44.78 26.41
N ARG A 155 -0.23 44.90 25.82
CA ARG A 155 -0.88 46.19 25.53
C ARG A 155 -1.63 46.78 26.71
N LYS A 156 -1.89 46.02 27.77
CA LYS A 156 -2.68 46.46 28.95
C LYS A 156 -2.16 47.76 29.57
N TYR A 157 -0.85 47.98 29.51
CA TYR A 157 -0.19 49.17 30.07
C TYR A 157 0.32 50.14 29.00
N MET A 158 0.09 49.87 27.72
CA MET A 158 0.46 50.76 26.62
C MET A 158 -0.68 51.71 26.29
N VAL A 159 -0.40 53.01 26.34
CA VAL A 159 -1.29 54.07 25.84
C VAL A 159 -0.76 54.53 24.49
N ARG A 160 -1.57 54.39 23.43
CA ARG A 160 -1.21 54.86 22.09
C ARG A 160 -1.77 56.26 21.87
N PHE A 161 -0.89 57.24 21.71
CA PHE A 161 -1.28 58.59 21.29
C PHE A 161 -1.38 58.64 19.76
N THR A 162 -2.58 58.91 19.24
CA THR A 162 -2.84 59.11 17.80
C THR A 162 -3.14 60.58 17.51
N GLY A 163 -2.84 61.05 16.30
CA GLY A 163 -3.12 62.44 15.90
C GLY A 163 -2.14 63.48 16.48
N VAL A 164 -0.98 63.05 16.97
CA VAL A 164 0.09 63.97 17.40
C VAL A 164 0.75 64.55 16.15
N PRO A 165 0.72 65.88 15.94
CA PRO A 165 1.36 66.49 14.77
C PRO A 165 2.87 66.22 14.81
N PHE A 166 3.40 65.84 13.64
CA PHE A 166 4.83 65.62 13.44
C PHE A 166 5.56 66.95 13.39
N SER A 167 6.66 67.06 14.13
CA SER A 167 7.55 68.22 14.06
C SER A 167 8.99 67.72 14.11
N TYR A 168 9.81 68.26 13.22
CA TYR A 168 11.17 67.76 12.98
C TYR A 168 12.09 68.15 14.14
N GLY A 169 12.90 67.19 14.62
CA GLY A 169 13.89 67.42 15.69
C GLY A 169 13.34 67.44 17.11
N GLU A 170 12.07 67.10 17.34
CA GLU A 170 11.51 67.08 18.69
C GLU A 170 11.74 65.75 19.42
N ASN A 171 12.16 65.87 20.68
CA ASN A 171 12.21 64.74 21.60
C ASN A 171 10.79 64.31 21.99
N THR A 172 10.40 63.09 21.59
CA THR A 172 9.08 62.51 21.84
C THR A 172 8.76 62.40 23.33
N ASP A 173 9.77 62.22 24.19
CA ASP A 173 9.60 62.16 25.65
C ASP A 173 9.06 63.47 26.22
N ASN A 174 9.56 64.61 25.74
CA ASN A 174 9.14 65.93 26.20
C ASN A 174 7.69 66.23 25.80
N LYS A 175 7.24 65.74 24.64
CA LYS A 175 5.84 65.83 24.21
C LYS A 175 4.93 64.98 25.11
N ILE A 176 5.36 63.76 25.44
CA ILE A 176 4.61 62.86 26.33
C ILE A 176 4.49 63.49 27.73
N LEU A 177 5.56 64.04 28.29
CA LEU A 177 5.52 64.74 29.60
C LEU A 177 4.56 65.93 29.61
N LYS A 178 4.53 66.74 28.54
CA LYS A 178 3.57 67.86 28.41
C LYS A 178 2.12 67.36 28.35
N MET A 179 1.86 66.26 27.63
CA MET A 179 0.53 65.65 27.56
C MET A 179 0.13 65.04 28.91
N GLN A 180 1.06 64.39 29.60
CA GLN A 180 0.88 63.83 30.93
C GLN A 180 0.42 64.90 31.93
N ALA A 181 1.10 66.05 31.94
CA ALA A 181 0.75 67.18 32.79
C ALA A 181 -0.63 67.77 32.45
N LYS A 182 -0.99 67.87 31.16
CA LYS A 182 -2.30 68.39 30.73
C LYS A 182 -3.46 67.45 31.06
N CYS A 183 -3.25 66.15 30.97
CA CYS A 183 -4.30 65.15 31.19
C CYS A 183 -4.42 64.71 32.65
N ASN A 184 -3.54 65.16 33.56
CA ASN A 184 -3.45 64.72 34.95
C ASN A 184 -3.40 63.19 35.11
N VAL A 185 -2.73 62.51 34.18
CA VAL A 185 -2.53 61.05 34.21
C VAL A 185 -1.11 60.78 34.66
N GLN A 186 -0.89 59.88 35.63
CA GLN A 186 0.47 59.53 36.05
C GLN A 186 1.02 58.40 35.15
N CYS A 187 1.84 58.73 34.17
CA CYS A 187 2.53 57.74 33.35
C CYS A 187 3.84 57.31 34.04
N ARG A 188 3.99 56.01 34.34
CA ARG A 188 5.29 55.44 34.72
C ARG A 188 6.10 55.20 33.46
N ARG A 189 7.31 55.76 33.40
CA ARG A 189 8.24 55.52 32.31
C ARG A 189 8.73 54.07 32.41
N VAL A 190 8.42 53.25 31.41
CA VAL A 190 8.98 51.91 31.29
C VAL A 190 10.24 52.05 30.46
N THR A 191 11.40 51.95 31.10
CA THR A 191 12.70 51.82 30.42
C THR A 191 12.87 50.36 30.01
N CYS A 192 12.98 50.10 28.72
CA CYS A 192 13.33 48.79 28.17
C CYS A 192 14.85 48.57 28.29
#